data_AF-A0A7V9EYI3-F1
#
_entry.id   AF-A0A7V9EYI3-F1
#
_cell.length_a   1.000
_cell.length_b   1.000
_cell.length_c   1.000
_cell.angle_alpha   90.00
_cell.angle_beta   90.00
_cell.angle_gamma   90.00
#
_symmetry.space_group_name_H-M   'P 1'
#
loop_
_entity.id
_entity.type
_entity.pdbx_description
1 polymer ?
#
loop_
_entity_poly.entity_id
_entity_poly.type
_entity_poly.pdbx_seq_one_letter_code
_entity_poly.pdbx_strand_id
1 'polypeptide(L)'
;MRWIGRLLAASLLLGCGYVAVTATQVVAASRRDSREPADAILVLGAAQYDGRPSPALRARLDHAAELFDDDVASVIWVTGGQQPGDRFTEASASSRYLIRQG
;
A
#
# COMPACT_ATOMS: atom_id res chain seq x y z
N MET A 1 8.79 -38.46 -30.23
CA MET A 1 9.36 -37.09 -30.11
C MET A 1 8.36 -35.94 -30.33
N ARG A 2 7.63 -35.86 -31.45
CA ARG A 2 6.83 -34.66 -31.83
C ARG A 2 5.67 -34.31 -30.87
N TRP A 3 5.08 -35.29 -30.20
CA TRP A 3 4.00 -35.09 -29.22
C TRP A 3 4.49 -34.50 -27.91
N ILE A 4 5.70 -34.89 -27.46
CA ILE A 4 6.32 -34.34 -26.26
C ILE A 4 6.60 -32.84 -26.45
N GLY A 5 7.14 -32.45 -27.62
CA GLY A 5 7.35 -31.02 -27.93
C GLY A 5 6.07 -30.20 -27.94
N ARG A 6 4.96 -30.77 -28.43
CA ARG A 6 3.64 -30.12 -28.39
C ARG A 6 3.11 -29.96 -26.96
N LEU A 7 3.27 -30.98 -26.12
CA LEU A 7 2.87 -30.91 -24.71
C LEU A 7 3.70 -29.88 -23.94
N LEU A 8 5.02 -29.82 -24.16
CA LEU A 8 5.88 -28.81 -23.54
C LEU A 8 5.50 -27.39 -23.98
N ALA A 9 5.26 -27.18 -25.28
CA ALA A 9 4.81 -25.89 -25.79
C ALA A 9 3.44 -25.49 -25.22
N ALA A 10 2.49 -26.42 -25.10
CA ALA A 10 1.18 -26.18 -24.50
C ALA A 10 1.28 -25.82 -23.02
N SER A 11 2.10 -26.55 -22.24
CA SER A 11 2.35 -26.23 -20.84
C SER A 11 3.01 -24.87 -20.64
N LEU A 12 3.97 -24.51 -21.50
CA LEU A 12 4.60 -23.20 -21.48
C LEU A 12 3.59 -22.09 -21.80
N LEU A 13 2.76 -22.27 -22.83
CA LEU A 13 1.71 -21.32 -23.19
C LEU A 13 0.69 -21.15 -22.06
N LEU A 14 0.27 -22.24 -21.41
CA LEU A 14 -0.62 -22.18 -20.25
C LEU A 14 0.04 -21.44 -19.07
N GLY A 15 1.31 -21.70 -18.80
CA GLY A 15 2.07 -21.00 -17.76
C GLY A 15 2.19 -19.49 -18.05
N CYS A 16 2.57 -19.12 -19.27
CA CYS A 16 2.63 -17.72 -19.69
C CYS A 16 1.25 -17.05 -19.64
N GLY A 17 0.19 -17.74 -20.08
CA GLY A 17 -1.18 -17.25 -20.02
C GLY A 17 -1.65 -17.01 -18.58
N TYR A 18 -1.35 -17.94 -17.67
CA TYR A 18 -1.66 -17.79 -16.24
C TYR A 18 -0.95 -16.59 -15.61
N VAL A 19 0.34 -16.41 -15.90
CA VAL A 19 1.10 -15.23 -15.42
C VAL A 19 0.52 -13.94 -15.99
N ALA A 20 0.18 -13.91 -17.28
CA ALA A 20 -0.41 -12.73 -17.91
C ALA A 20 -1.78 -12.37 -17.31
N VAL A 21 -2.65 -13.35 -17.07
CA VAL A 21 -3.95 -13.13 -16.42
C VAL A 21 -3.76 -12.63 -14.99
N THR A 22 -2.85 -13.22 -14.22
CA THR A 22 -2.58 -12.78 -12.85
C THR A 22 -2.02 -11.35 -12.82
N ALA A 23 -1.06 -11.04 -13.71
CA ALA A 23 -0.50 -9.70 -13.82
C ALA A 23 -1.56 -8.65 -14.19
N THR A 24 -2.46 -8.97 -15.13
CA THR A 24 -3.56 -8.06 -15.50
C THR A 24 -4.57 -7.87 -14.37
N GLN A 25 -4.90 -8.91 -13.62
CA GLN A 25 -5.76 -8.82 -12.43
C GLN A 25 -5.14 -7.93 -11.35
N VAL A 26 -3.85 -8.10 -11.05
CA VAL A 26 -3.12 -7.29 -10.05
C VAL A 26 -3.10 -5.81 -10.47
N VAL A 27 -2.76 -5.53 -11.73
CA VAL A 27 -2.73 -4.15 -12.24
C VAL A 27 -4.12 -3.52 -12.23
N ALA A 28 -5.15 -4.27 -12.62
CA ALA A 28 -6.53 -3.77 -12.60
C ALA A 28 -7.02 -3.51 -11.16
N ALA A 29 -6.73 -4.40 -10.22
CA ALA A 29 -7.07 -4.23 -8.81
C ALA A 29 -6.34 -3.02 -8.19
N SER A 30 -5.06 -2.84 -8.53
CA SER A 30 -4.26 -1.70 -8.04
C SER A 30 -4.75 -0.34 -8.54
N ARG A 31 -5.55 -0.28 -9.60
CA ARG A 31 -6.11 0.96 -10.16
C ARG A 31 -7.51 1.28 -9.68
N ARG A 32 -8.16 0.35 -8.98
CA ARG A 32 -9.46 0.61 -8.34
C ARG A 32 -9.19 1.32 -7.03
N ASP A 33 -9.16 2.64 -7.09
CA ASP A 33 -9.18 3.49 -5.90
C ASP A 33 -10.63 3.93 -5.66
N SER A 34 -11.27 3.36 -4.64
CA SER A 34 -12.64 3.70 -4.25
C SER A 34 -12.59 4.92 -3.33
N ARG A 35 -12.60 6.12 -3.90
CA ARG A 35 -12.70 7.40 -3.19
C ARG A 35 -14.13 7.71 -2.76
N GLU A 36 -14.78 6.73 -2.17
CA GLU A 36 -16.14 6.91 -1.63
C GLU A 36 -16.05 7.68 -0.31
N PRO A 37 -17.01 8.59 -0.04
CA PRO A 37 -17.04 9.29 1.25
C PRO A 37 -17.01 8.32 2.41
N ALA A 38 -16.14 8.59 3.38
CA ALA A 38 -15.92 7.79 4.57
C ALA A 38 -15.89 8.65 5.82
N ASP A 39 -16.15 8.05 6.98
CA ASP A 39 -16.14 8.77 8.25
C ASP A 39 -14.71 9.12 8.71
N ALA A 40 -13.70 8.31 8.32
CA ALA A 40 -12.32 8.48 8.73
C ALA A 40 -11.33 7.77 7.78
N ILE A 41 -10.11 8.31 7.69
CA ILE A 41 -8.96 7.64 7.05
C ILE A 41 -8.09 7.01 8.13
N LEU A 42 -7.91 5.68 8.11
CA LEU A 42 -7.06 4.95 9.06
C LEU A 42 -5.72 4.56 8.44
N VAL A 43 -4.63 5.13 8.95
CA VAL A 43 -3.27 4.78 8.55
C VAL A 43 -2.70 3.74 9.51
N LEU A 44 -2.50 2.53 8.97
CA LEU A 44 -1.84 1.44 9.69
C LEU A 44 -0.32 1.66 9.76
N GLY A 45 0.24 1.32 10.92
CA GLY A 45 1.68 1.34 11.18
C GLY A 45 2.52 0.54 10.17
N ALA A 46 3.81 0.82 10.15
CA ALA A 46 4.78 0.08 9.34
C ALA A 46 6.14 0.02 10.02
N ALA A 47 6.90 1.11 9.88
CA ALA A 47 8.21 1.29 10.47
C ALA A 47 8.53 2.79 10.46
N GLN A 48 9.22 3.24 11.50
CA GLN A 48 9.79 4.57 11.61
C GLN A 48 11.30 4.45 11.91
N TYR A 49 12.07 5.44 11.48
CA TYR A 49 13.50 5.58 11.73
C TYR A 49 13.71 6.86 12.52
N ASP A 50 13.73 6.71 13.85
CA ASP A 50 14.03 7.79 14.78
C ASP A 50 13.16 9.06 14.58
N GLY A 51 11.85 8.83 14.44
CA GLY A 51 10.83 9.86 14.25
C GLY A 51 10.58 10.21 12.79
N ARG A 52 11.29 9.58 11.84
CA ARG A 52 11.05 9.72 10.40
C ARG A 52 10.28 8.51 9.88
N PRO A 53 9.14 8.69 9.19
CA PRO A 53 8.47 7.56 8.53
C PRO A 53 9.40 6.82 7.57
N SER A 54 9.37 5.49 7.59
CA SER A 54 10.00 4.67 6.54
C SER A 54 9.39 4.97 5.17
N PRO A 55 10.02 4.60 4.05
CA PRO A 55 9.45 4.83 2.72
C PRO A 55 8.04 4.27 2.54
N ALA A 56 7.77 3.08 3.11
CA ALA A 56 6.44 2.49 3.07
C ALA A 56 5.42 3.25 3.94
N LEU A 57 5.82 3.67 5.15
CA LEU A 57 4.94 4.46 6.02
C LEU A 57 4.67 5.85 5.42
N ARG A 58 5.70 6.49 4.85
CA ARG A 58 5.58 7.76 4.15
C ARG A 58 4.57 7.69 2.99
N ALA A 59 4.71 6.70 2.10
CA ALA A 59 3.79 6.56 0.97
C ALA A 59 2.32 6.41 1.42
N ARG A 60 2.07 5.73 2.55
CA ARG A 60 0.73 5.64 3.13
C ARG A 60 0.24 6.97 3.69
N LEU A 61 1.11 7.73 4.34
CA LEU A 61 0.77 9.04 4.89
C LEU A 61 0.51 10.07 3.79
N ASP A 62 1.33 10.06 2.73
CA ASP A 62 1.13 10.92 1.56
C ASP A 62 -0.22 10.62 0.91
N HIS A 63 -0.55 9.34 0.71
CA HIS A 63 -1.86 8.96 0.18
C HIS A 63 -3.01 9.32 1.12
N ALA A 64 -2.83 9.20 2.44
CA ALA A 64 -3.84 9.63 3.41
C ALA A 64 -4.08 11.15 3.38
N ALA A 65 -3.03 11.94 3.17
CA ALA A 65 -3.15 13.38 2.99
C ALA A 65 -3.90 13.71 1.70
N GLU A 66 -3.59 13.03 0.59
CA GLU A 66 -4.35 13.18 -0.68
C GLU A 66 -5.84 12.89 -0.50
N LEU A 67 -6.20 11.80 0.20
CA LEU A 67 -7.60 11.46 0.46
C LEU A 67 -8.30 12.49 1.36
N PHE A 68 -7.58 13.07 2.32
CA PHE A 68 -8.11 14.12 3.17
C PHE A 68 -8.34 15.42 2.38
N ASP A 69 -7.40 15.79 1.52
CA ASP A 69 -7.51 16.97 0.64
C ASP A 69 -8.62 16.80 -0.41
N ASP A 70 -8.89 15.58 -0.84
CA ASP A 70 -9.99 15.22 -1.75
C ASP A 70 -11.37 15.12 -1.05
N ASP A 71 -11.50 15.56 0.20
CA ASP A 71 -12.72 15.50 1.02
C ASP A 71 -13.31 14.08 1.19
N VAL A 72 -12.47 13.04 1.07
CA VAL A 72 -12.92 11.64 1.26
C VAL A 72 -13.32 11.39 2.71
N ALA A 73 -12.60 11.99 3.67
CA ALA A 73 -12.98 11.99 5.08
C ALA A 73 -12.45 13.23 5.80
N SER A 74 -13.12 13.65 6.87
CA SER A 74 -12.76 14.84 7.65
C SER A 74 -11.75 14.59 8.78
N VAL A 75 -11.26 13.36 8.95
CA VAL A 75 -10.31 13.01 10.00
C VAL A 75 -9.38 11.88 9.58
N ILE A 76 -8.10 12.00 9.95
CA ILE A 76 -7.08 10.97 9.79
C ILE A 76 -6.71 10.40 11.16
N TRP A 77 -6.81 9.07 11.29
CA TRP A 77 -6.34 8.31 12.45
C TRP A 77 -5.06 7.57 12.10
N VAL A 78 -4.01 7.76 12.91
CA VAL A 78 -2.73 7.06 12.74
C VAL A 78 -2.53 6.05 13.85
N THR A 79 -1.99 4.89 13.52
CA THR A 79 -1.70 3.81 14.47
C THR A 79 -0.25 3.37 14.40
N GLY A 80 0.17 2.53 15.34
CA GLY A 80 1.51 1.93 15.37
C GLY A 80 2.26 2.22 16.67
N GLY A 81 2.94 1.19 17.17
CA GLY A 81 3.64 1.19 18.45
C GLY A 81 5.10 1.64 18.35
N GLN A 82 5.90 1.26 19.34
CA GLN A 82 7.35 1.43 19.39
C GLN A 82 8.00 0.12 19.83
N GLN A 83 9.26 -0.11 19.47
CA GLN A 83 10.05 -1.21 20.04
C GLN A 83 10.90 -0.73 21.24
N PRO A 84 11.34 -1.62 22.13
CA PRO A 84 12.27 -1.25 23.20
C PRO A 84 13.52 -0.58 22.63
N GLY A 85 13.81 0.64 23.09
CA GLY A 85 14.93 1.45 22.61
C GLY A 85 14.55 2.50 21.56
N ASP A 86 13.34 2.46 21.00
CA ASP A 86 12.84 3.52 20.14
C ASP A 86 12.48 4.77 20.95
N ARG A 87 12.81 5.95 20.41
CA ARG A 87 12.43 7.24 21.01
C ARG A 87 11.01 7.66 20.65
N PHE A 88 10.44 7.04 19.62
CA PHE A 88 9.20 7.46 19.00
C PHE A 88 8.35 6.26 18.61
N THR A 89 7.04 6.35 18.83
CA THR A 89 6.09 5.44 18.22
C THR A 89 5.89 5.79 16.75
N GLU A 90 5.54 4.81 15.93
CA GLU A 90 5.11 5.02 14.55
C GLU A 90 3.95 6.01 14.48
N ALA A 91 2.95 5.89 15.36
CA ALA A 91 1.84 6.83 15.43
C ALA A 91 2.31 8.28 15.68
N SER A 92 3.27 8.48 16.59
CA SER A 92 3.80 9.82 16.90
C SER A 92 4.65 10.41 15.75
N ALA A 93 5.35 9.56 14.99
CA ALA A 93 6.10 9.95 13.81
C ALA A 93 5.15 10.31 12.66
N SER A 94 4.10 9.51 12.47
CA SER A 94 3.03 9.72 11.49
C SER A 94 2.25 11.01 11.75
N SER A 95 1.81 11.25 12.99
CA SER A 95 1.10 12.49 13.34
C SER A 95 1.96 13.72 13.09
N ARG A 96 3.24 13.71 13.52
CA ARG A 96 4.17 14.81 13.22
C ARG A 96 4.46 14.99 11.73
N TYR A 97 4.39 13.92 10.95
CA TYR A 97 4.56 14.01 9.51
C TYR A 97 3.38 14.73 8.86
N LEU A 98 2.15 14.31 9.16
CA LEU A 98 0.92 14.89 8.61
C LEU A 98 0.75 16.36 9.03
N ILE A 99 0.94 16.69 10.32
CA ILE A 99 0.85 18.08 10.82
C ILE A 99 1.83 19.03 10.11
N ARG A 100 2.97 18.54 9.62
CA ARG A 100 3.93 19.36 8.86
C ARG A 100 3.51 19.58 7.41
N GLN A 101 2.61 18.76 6.88
CA GLN A 101 2.13 18.88 5.50
C GLN A 101 0.95 19.86 5.38
N GLY A 102 0.16 20.03 6.43
CA GLY A 102 -1.01 20.90 6.45
C GLY A 102 -2.10 20.34 7.35
#